data_AF-A0A5M3M8F8-F1
#
_entry.id   AF-A0A5M3M8F8-F1
#
_cell.length_a   1.000
_cell.length_b   1.000
_cell.length_c   1.000
_cell.angle_alpha   90.00
_cell.angle_beta   90.00
_cell.angle_gamma   90.00
#
_symmetry.space_group_name_H-M   'P 1'
#
loop_
_entity.id
_entity.type
_entity.pdbx_description
1 polymer ?
#
loop_
_entity_poly.entity_id
_entity_poly.type
_entity_poly.pdbx_seq_one_letter_code
_entity_poly.pdbx_strand_id
1 'polypeptide(L)'
;MTWTIATVSVPSGKTYTIVGGPDGQEGAFTPGYWFSTKAYLIIPNLGYIQFEDQGNKVPGGDWSVKVSGTSSNWFYGGGGQMKITVNADGSFSITGGQKDTSGKVIAWAI
;
A
#
# COMPACT_ATOMS: atom_id res chain seq x y z
N MET A 1 6.18 11.99 -17.03
CA MET A 1 7.08 11.21 -16.14
C MET A 1 6.23 10.14 -15.49
N THR A 2 6.64 8.88 -15.60
CA THR A 2 5.95 7.73 -15.02
C THR A 2 6.54 7.51 -13.63
N TRP A 3 5.73 7.64 -12.58
CA TRP A 3 6.20 7.61 -11.20
C TRP A 3 5.99 6.22 -10.61
N THR A 4 7.07 5.55 -10.21
CA THR A 4 7.02 4.22 -9.59
C THR A 4 6.46 4.29 -8.18
N ILE A 5 5.21 3.87 -7.97
CA ILE A 5 4.50 4.12 -6.70
C ILE A 5 4.67 3.01 -5.65
N ALA A 6 5.00 1.76 -6.00
CA ALA A 6 5.23 0.73 -4.99
C ALA A 6 6.33 -0.27 -5.38
N THR A 7 7.32 -0.46 -4.50
CA THR A 7 8.20 -1.64 -4.50
C THR A 7 7.73 -2.58 -3.39
N VAL A 8 7.46 -3.84 -3.71
CA VAL A 8 6.94 -4.84 -2.76
C VAL A 8 7.94 -5.97 -2.57
N SER A 9 8.28 -6.24 -1.31
CA SER A 9 9.02 -7.43 -0.89
C SER A 9 8.11 -8.31 -0.03
N VAL A 10 7.91 -9.55 -0.45
CA VAL A 10 7.19 -10.58 0.31
C VAL A 10 8.14 -11.73 0.65
N PRO A 11 7.82 -12.58 1.64
CA PRO A 11 8.64 -13.73 1.99
C PRO A 11 8.88 -14.64 0.78
N SER A 12 10.08 -15.24 0.70
CA SER A 12 10.44 -16.15 -0.39
C SER A 12 9.38 -17.24 -0.60
N GLY A 13 9.06 -17.52 -1.86
CA GLY A 13 8.06 -18.51 -2.24
C GLY A 13 6.60 -18.03 -2.18
N LYS A 14 6.33 -16.77 -1.79
CA LYS A 14 5.00 -16.17 -1.90
C LYS A 14 4.88 -15.34 -3.19
N THR A 15 3.74 -15.46 -3.85
CA THR A 15 3.30 -14.54 -4.90
C THR A 15 2.51 -13.39 -4.29
N TYR A 16 2.37 -12.30 -5.03
CA TYR A 16 1.47 -11.21 -4.66
C TYR A 16 0.80 -10.63 -5.91
N THR A 17 -0.33 -9.96 -5.71
CA THR A 17 -1.01 -9.21 -6.76
C THR A 17 -1.44 -7.88 -6.20
N ILE A 18 -1.29 -6.82 -6.98
CA ILE A 18 -1.82 -5.51 -6.64
C ILE A 18 -3.05 -5.29 -7.52
N VAL A 19 -4.17 -4.88 -6.90
CA VAL A 19 -5.41 -4.52 -7.61
C VAL A 19 -5.79 -3.11 -7.15
N GLY A 20 -6.06 -2.19 -8.05
CA GLY A 20 -6.42 -0.81 -7.69
C GLY A 20 -6.74 0.01 -8.92
N GLY A 21 -6.78 1.33 -8.80
CA GLY A 21 -6.93 2.23 -9.95
C GLY A 21 -7.67 3.51 -9.62
N PRO A 22 -7.96 4.35 -10.63
CA PRO A 22 -8.97 5.38 -10.52
C PRO A 22 -10.36 4.78 -10.27
N ASP A 23 -11.27 5.60 -9.75
CA ASP A 23 -12.66 5.22 -9.49
C ASP A 23 -13.33 4.64 -10.74
N GLY A 24 -13.92 3.44 -10.62
CA GLY A 24 -14.59 2.75 -11.72
C GLY A 24 -13.65 2.13 -12.77
N GLN A 25 -12.34 2.11 -12.49
CA GLN A 25 -11.31 1.48 -13.33
C GLN A 25 -10.40 0.55 -12.52
N GLU A 26 -10.92 0.00 -11.42
CA GLU A 26 -10.15 -0.93 -10.59
C GLU A 26 -9.82 -2.20 -11.37
N GLY A 27 -8.53 -2.53 -11.44
CA GLY A 27 -8.03 -3.69 -12.19
C GLY A 27 -6.73 -4.23 -11.60
N ALA A 28 -6.10 -5.20 -12.27
CA ALA A 28 -4.78 -5.68 -11.89
C ALA A 28 -3.70 -4.63 -12.23
N PHE A 29 -2.85 -4.29 -11.27
CA PHE A 29 -1.85 -3.23 -11.38
C PHE A 29 -0.44 -3.81 -11.25
N THR A 30 0.47 -3.31 -12.09
CA THR A 30 1.89 -3.60 -11.96
C THR A 30 2.51 -2.67 -10.91
N PRO A 31 3.47 -3.16 -10.08
CA PRO A 31 4.28 -2.31 -9.22
C PRO A 31 4.81 -1.11 -10.01
N GLY A 32 4.52 0.11 -9.53
CA GLY A 32 4.94 1.33 -10.21
C GLY A 32 3.84 2.16 -10.87
N TYR A 33 2.58 1.72 -10.82
CA TYR A 33 1.44 2.49 -11.33
C TYR A 33 0.72 3.30 -10.23
N TRP A 34 0.04 4.38 -10.61
CA TRP A 34 -0.67 5.28 -9.71
C TRP A 34 -2.08 4.80 -9.40
N PHE A 35 -2.51 5.00 -8.16
CA PHE A 35 -3.91 4.85 -7.73
C PHE A 35 -4.38 6.19 -7.16
N SER A 36 -5.65 6.50 -7.32
CA SER A 36 -6.25 7.76 -6.82
C SER A 36 -7.49 7.54 -5.95
N THR A 37 -7.87 6.28 -5.69
CA THR A 37 -8.95 5.93 -4.77
C THR A 37 -8.52 4.82 -3.84
N LYS A 38 -8.49 3.58 -4.32
CA LYS A 38 -8.14 2.41 -3.53
C LYS A 38 -7.20 1.48 -4.29
N ALA A 39 -6.35 0.81 -3.52
CA ALA A 39 -5.58 -0.32 -4.00
C ALA A 39 -5.50 -1.40 -2.92
N TYR A 40 -5.22 -2.63 -3.35
CA TYR A 40 -5.15 -3.83 -2.53
C TYR A 40 -3.89 -4.59 -2.91
N LEU A 41 -3.00 -4.82 -1.93
CA LEU A 41 -1.94 -5.82 -2.06
C LEU A 41 -2.46 -7.14 -1.49
N ILE A 42 -2.65 -8.11 -2.36
CA ILE A 42 -3.18 -9.44 -2.06
C ILE A 42 -2.02 -10.42 -1.95
N ILE A 43 -1.94 -11.11 -0.81
CA ILE A 43 -0.88 -12.09 -0.53
C ILE A 43 -1.56 -13.42 -0.15
N PRO A 44 -1.59 -14.40 -1.07
CA PRO A 44 -2.22 -15.70 -0.81
C PRO A 44 -1.71 -16.36 0.48
N ASN A 45 -2.64 -16.96 1.22
CA ASN A 45 -2.40 -17.62 2.50
C ASN A 45 -1.85 -16.70 3.61
N LEU A 46 -1.95 -15.37 3.44
CA LEU A 46 -1.53 -14.42 4.46
C LEU A 46 -2.61 -13.36 4.72
N GLY A 47 -3.15 -12.76 3.66
CA GLY A 47 -4.18 -11.73 3.78
C GLY A 47 -4.05 -10.66 2.70
N TYR A 48 -4.52 -9.46 3.02
CA TYR A 48 -4.37 -8.29 2.16
C TYR A 48 -4.02 -7.03 2.94
N ILE A 49 -3.48 -6.04 2.22
CA ILE A 49 -3.33 -4.65 2.69
C ILE A 49 -4.15 -3.77 1.75
N GLN A 50 -5.09 -3.01 2.29
CA GLN A 50 -5.81 -1.97 1.57
C GLN A 50 -5.11 -0.63 1.75
N PHE A 51 -4.98 0.09 0.64
CA PHE A 51 -4.51 1.47 0.55
C PHE A 51 -5.69 2.32 0.09
N GLU A 52 -5.90 3.45 0.72
CA GLU A 52 -6.90 4.44 0.32
C GLU A 52 -6.23 5.80 0.26
N ASP A 53 -6.21 6.41 -0.93
CA ASP A 53 -5.69 7.77 -1.10
C ASP A 53 -6.64 8.75 -0.39
N GLN A 54 -6.12 9.49 0.59
CA GLN A 54 -6.87 10.49 1.34
C GLN A 54 -6.55 11.91 0.86
N GLY A 55 -5.67 12.05 -0.12
CA GLY A 55 -5.20 13.34 -0.60
C GLY A 55 -4.49 14.14 0.51
N ASN A 56 -4.61 15.46 0.42
CA ASN A 56 -4.08 16.44 1.38
C ASN A 56 -5.07 16.76 2.53
N LYS A 57 -6.04 15.88 2.80
CA LYS A 57 -7.13 16.13 3.75
C LYS A 57 -6.78 15.82 5.21
N VAL A 58 -5.60 15.24 5.46
CA VAL A 58 -5.19 14.75 6.79
C VAL A 58 -3.96 15.53 7.27
N PRO A 59 -3.99 16.15 8.47
CA PRO A 59 -2.82 16.81 9.04
C PRO A 59 -1.67 15.83 9.29
N GLY A 60 -0.46 16.18 8.85
CA GLY A 60 0.75 15.35 9.08
C GLY A 60 1.72 15.23 7.90
N GLY A 61 1.38 15.76 6.72
CA GLY A 61 2.21 15.81 5.52
C GLY A 61 1.46 16.47 4.35
N ASP A 62 2.07 16.50 3.16
CA ASP A 62 1.46 17.12 1.97
C ASP A 62 0.31 16.25 1.42
N TRP A 63 0.52 14.95 1.38
CA TRP A 63 -0.42 13.94 0.91
C TRP A 63 -0.38 12.70 1.82
N SER A 64 -1.47 11.95 1.89
CA SER A 64 -1.54 10.77 2.76
C SER A 64 -2.32 9.60 2.17
N VAL A 65 -1.88 8.40 2.52
CA VAL A 65 -2.55 7.14 2.22
C VAL A 65 -2.96 6.49 3.54
N LYS A 66 -4.25 6.21 3.70
CA LYS A 66 -4.76 5.38 4.79
C LYS A 66 -4.45 3.92 4.46
N VAL A 67 -3.84 3.22 5.40
CA VAL A 67 -3.40 1.83 5.22
C VAL A 67 -4.14 0.95 6.22
N SER A 68 -4.77 -0.13 5.75
CA SER A 68 -5.44 -1.06 6.65
C SER A 68 -4.44 -1.76 7.58
N GLY A 69 -4.83 -1.97 8.83
CA GLY A 69 -3.98 -2.69 9.79
C GLY A 69 -2.84 -1.87 10.37
N THR A 70 -2.78 -0.56 10.08
CA THR A 70 -1.89 0.40 10.74
C THR A 70 -2.69 1.32 11.68
N SER A 71 -2.01 1.95 12.65
CA SER A 71 -2.61 2.97 13.52
C SER A 71 -2.49 4.39 12.96
N SER A 72 -1.75 4.59 11.87
CA SER A 72 -1.55 5.89 11.26
C SER A 72 -1.37 5.80 9.74
N ASN A 73 -1.76 6.88 9.04
CA ASN A 73 -1.54 7.03 7.62
C ASN A 73 -0.05 7.06 7.29
N TRP A 74 0.28 6.61 6.08
CA TRP A 74 1.56 6.89 5.45
C TRP A 74 1.49 8.27 4.79
N PHE A 75 2.50 9.12 5.01
CA PHE A 75 2.54 10.47 4.46
C PHE A 75 3.68 10.62 3.48
N TYR A 76 3.47 11.39 2.41
CA TYR A 76 4.47 11.63 1.39
C TYR A 76 4.36 13.05 0.82
N GLY A 77 5.47 13.50 0.24
CA GLY A 77 5.55 14.72 -0.56
C GLY A 77 5.89 14.39 -2.01
N GLY A 78 5.61 15.31 -2.93
CA GLY A 78 5.88 15.15 -4.35
C GLY A 78 5.19 13.91 -4.96
N GLY A 79 5.92 13.12 -5.74
CA GLY A 79 5.38 11.98 -6.49
C GLY A 79 5.13 10.69 -5.71
N GLY A 80 5.45 10.63 -4.40
CA GLY A 80 5.17 9.50 -3.50
C GLY A 80 5.73 8.14 -3.93
N GLN A 81 6.77 7.64 -3.25
CA GLN A 81 7.32 6.31 -3.53
C GLN A 81 7.18 5.38 -2.33
N MET A 82 6.23 4.46 -2.40
CA MET A 82 5.97 3.50 -1.33
C MET A 82 6.90 2.29 -1.42
N LYS A 83 7.53 1.91 -0.30
CA LYS A 83 8.30 0.67 -0.20
C LYS A 83 7.66 -0.22 0.86
N ILE A 84 7.10 -1.34 0.44
CA ILE A 84 6.34 -2.26 1.30
C ILE A 84 7.17 -3.52 1.52
N THR A 85 7.42 -3.86 2.78
CA THR A 85 8.07 -5.13 3.17
C THR A 85 7.10 -5.92 4.04
N VAL A 86 6.80 -7.15 3.65
CA VAL A 86 5.90 -8.06 4.37
C VAL A 86 6.69 -9.26 4.89
N ASN A 87 6.47 -9.61 6.16
CA ASN A 87 7.09 -10.75 6.82
C ASN A 87 6.20 -11.99 6.77
N ALA A 88 6.79 -13.16 7.04
CA ALA A 88 6.08 -14.44 7.00
C ALA A 88 4.92 -14.53 8.00
N ASP A 89 5.00 -13.79 9.11
CA ASP A 89 3.97 -13.73 10.13
C ASP A 89 2.83 -12.77 9.76
N GLY A 90 2.92 -12.02 8.66
CA GLY A 90 1.93 -11.03 8.24
C GLY A 90 2.14 -9.63 8.83
N SER A 91 3.22 -9.39 9.57
CA SER A 91 3.63 -8.02 9.87
C SER A 91 4.20 -7.35 8.63
N PHE A 92 4.02 -6.04 8.50
CA PHE A 92 4.58 -5.28 7.39
C PHE A 92 5.06 -3.89 7.81
N SER A 93 5.96 -3.32 7.01
CA SER A 93 6.38 -1.93 7.09
C SER A 93 6.26 -1.24 5.74
N ILE A 94 5.98 0.06 5.78
CA ILE A 94 5.87 0.94 4.63
C ILE A 94 6.79 2.14 4.85
N THR A 95 7.74 2.32 3.93
CA THR A 95 8.75 3.38 3.99
C THR A 95 8.83 4.18 2.68
N GLY A 96 9.68 5.21 2.64
CA GLY A 96 9.94 6.02 1.44
C GLY A 96 9.09 7.28 1.33
N GLY A 97 8.36 7.61 2.39
CA GLY A 97 7.56 8.83 2.50
C GLY A 97 8.20 9.87 3.42
N GLN A 98 7.42 10.88 3.79
CA GLN A 98 7.74 11.81 4.88
C GLN A 98 7.54 11.16 6.25
N LYS A 99 6.61 10.19 6.34
CA LYS A 99 6.34 9.43 7.56
C LYS A 99 6.03 7.98 7.23
N ASP A 100 6.87 7.10 7.77
CA ASP A 100 6.73 5.64 7.66
C ASP A 100 5.57 5.13 8.52
N THR A 101 5.03 3.96 8.16
CA THR A 101 3.98 3.28 8.95
C THR A 101 4.20 1.78 8.92
N SER A 102 3.62 1.07 9.89
CA SER A 102 3.71 -0.39 10.01
C SER A 102 2.43 -0.96 10.58
N GLY A 103 2.22 -2.25 10.33
CA GLY A 103 0.96 -2.88 10.66
C GLY A 103 0.95 -4.39 10.49
N LYS A 104 -0.27 -4.93 10.53
CA LYS A 104 -0.55 -6.33 10.27
C LYS A 104 -1.50 -6.44 9.08
N VAL A 105 -1.22 -7.36 8.16
CA VAL A 105 -2.15 -7.68 7.07
C VAL A 105 -3.51 -8.07 7.63
N ILE A 106 -4.58 -7.72 6.91
CA ILE A 106 -5.91 -8.18 7.23
C ILE A 106 -6.02 -9.63 6.76
N ALA A 107 -6.19 -10.55 7.72
CA ALA A 107 -6.34 -11.96 7.41
C ALA A 107 -7.63 -12.21 6.61
N TRP A 108 -7.62 -13.25 5.76
CA TRP A 108 -8.83 -13.70 5.10
C TRP A 108 -9.84 -14.19 6.15
N ALA A 109 -11.08 -13.72 6.07
CA ALA A 109 -12.15 -14.33 6.84
C ALA A 109 -12.32 -15.77 6.35
N ILE A 110 -12.21 -16.72 7.28
CA ILE A 110 -12.45 -18.15 7.04
C ILE A 110 -13.92 -18.43 7.37
#